data_AF-A0A650CQC9-F1
#
_entry.id   AF-A0A650CQC9-F1
#
_cell.length_a   1.000
_cell.length_b   1.000
_cell.length_c   1.000
_cell.angle_alpha   90.00
_cell.angle_beta   90.00
_cell.angle_gamma   90.00
#
_symmetry.space_group_name_H-M   'P 1'
#
loop_
_entity.id
_entity.type
_entity.pdbx_description
1 polymer ?
#
loop_
_entity_poly.entity_id
_entity_poly.type
_entity_poly.pdbx_seq_one_letter_code
_entity_poly.pdbx_strand_id
1 'polypeptide(L)'
;MMDEKEIVLTALEQVDKWYVQLAGIKEDTLLIVSKKPVPEKLVVNGKEYNVKYYTPEQYIETIKVNEEEFRSFHIYYFVKIYMRKVLDILTQLEVEKMSLNENQLR
;
A
#
# COMPACT_ATOMS: atom_id res chain seq x y z
N MET A 1 6.51 22.66 3.56
CA MET A 1 6.73 21.21 3.67
C MET A 1 6.20 20.61 2.37
N MET A 2 6.91 19.71 1.70
CA MET A 2 6.37 19.08 0.48
C MET A 2 5.08 18.32 0.81
N ASP A 3 4.16 18.30 -0.14
CA ASP A 3 2.95 17.49 -0.03
C ASP A 3 3.30 15.99 -0.08
N GLU A 4 2.57 15.17 0.69
CA GLU A 4 2.79 13.72 0.76
C GLU A 4 2.69 13.06 -0.63
N LYS A 5 1.77 13.54 -1.45
CA LYS A 5 1.64 13.12 -2.85
C LYS A 5 2.91 13.39 -3.64
N GLU A 6 3.48 14.59 -3.52
CA GLU A 6 4.71 14.95 -4.22
C GLU A 6 5.87 14.08 -3.75
N ILE A 7 5.97 13.81 -2.44
CA ILE A 7 7.00 12.93 -1.88
C ILE A 7 6.91 11.53 -2.50
N VAL A 8 5.72 10.93 -2.54
CA VAL A 8 5.53 9.60 -3.14
C VAL A 8 5.89 9.62 -4.62
N LEU A 9 5.39 10.60 -5.39
CA LEU A 9 5.65 10.65 -6.83
C LEU A 9 7.13 10.87 -7.15
N THR A 10 7.84 11.74 -6.42
CA THR A 10 9.28 11.93 -6.57
C THR A 10 10.08 10.71 -6.14
N ALA A 11 9.66 10.01 -5.07
CA ALA A 11 10.29 8.74 -4.69
C ALA A 11 10.18 7.69 -5.82
N LEU A 12 9.02 7.65 -6.51
CA LEU A 12 8.79 6.72 -7.60
C LEU A 12 9.68 6.97 -8.84
N GLU A 13 10.28 8.15 -8.98
CA GLU A 13 11.24 8.43 -10.06
C GLU A 13 12.59 7.73 -9.85
N GLN A 14 12.91 7.34 -8.62
CA GLN A 14 14.13 6.62 -8.26
C GLN A 14 14.01 5.10 -8.43
N VAL A 15 12.82 4.61 -8.82
CA VAL A 15 12.52 3.19 -9.02
C VAL A 15 11.89 3.00 -10.39
N ASP A 16 11.82 1.74 -10.84
CA ASP A 16 11.18 1.43 -12.12
C ASP A 16 9.64 1.48 -12.00
N LYS A 17 9.10 2.71 -12.09
CA LYS A 17 7.68 3.02 -11.87
C LYS A 17 6.69 2.18 -12.69
N TRP A 18 7.12 1.62 -13.82
CA TRP A 18 6.28 0.76 -14.68
C TRP A 18 5.92 -0.57 -14.02
N TYR A 19 6.69 -1.00 -13.03
CA TYR A 19 6.47 -2.25 -12.30
C TYR A 19 5.72 -2.05 -10.99
N VAL A 20 5.54 -0.78 -10.57
CA VAL A 20 4.81 -0.40 -9.35
C VAL A 20 3.31 -0.57 -9.58
N GLN A 21 2.64 -1.23 -8.64
CA GLN A 21 1.19 -1.46 -8.67
C GLN A 21 0.45 -0.52 -7.72
N LEU A 22 1.09 -0.14 -6.62
CA LEU A 22 0.52 0.71 -5.58
C LEU A 22 1.66 1.35 -4.78
N ALA A 23 1.51 2.63 -4.44
CA ALA A 23 2.42 3.31 -3.54
C ALA A 23 1.70 4.34 -2.69
N GLY A 24 2.19 4.49 -1.46
CA GLY A 24 1.67 5.41 -0.48
C GLY A 24 2.72 5.77 0.56
N ILE A 25 2.31 6.58 1.53
CA ILE A 25 3.19 7.08 2.59
C ILE A 25 2.47 7.08 3.93
N LYS A 26 3.25 6.85 4.98
CA LYS A 26 2.88 7.00 6.38
C LYS A 26 4.09 7.54 7.11
N GLU A 27 4.01 8.79 7.58
CA GLU A 27 5.14 9.47 8.24
C GLU A 27 6.42 9.38 7.38
N ASP A 28 7.46 8.72 7.89
CA ASP A 28 8.76 8.55 7.22
C ASP A 28 8.89 7.18 6.51
N THR A 29 7.77 6.50 6.27
CA THR A 29 7.72 5.21 5.59
C THR A 29 6.93 5.29 4.30
N LEU A 30 7.57 4.88 3.20
CA LEU A 30 6.95 4.68 1.90
C LEU A 30 6.51 3.24 1.76
N LEU A 31 5.24 3.01 1.45
CA LEU A 31 4.76 1.72 0.98
C LEU A 31 4.97 1.66 -0.53
N ILE A 32 5.69 0.65 -1.03
CA ILE A 32 5.86 0.43 -2.47
C ILE A 32 5.58 -1.03 -2.80
N VAL A 33 4.50 -1.25 -3.53
CA VAL A 33 4.13 -2.57 -4.08
C VAL A 33 4.61 -2.64 -5.52
N SER A 34 5.57 -3.50 -5.82
CA SER A 34 6.19 -3.57 -7.15
C SER A 34 6.58 -4.99 -7.56
N LYS A 35 6.46 -5.28 -8.85
CA LYS A 35 6.92 -6.55 -9.46
C LYS A 35 8.44 -6.68 -9.51
N LYS A 36 9.17 -5.59 -9.28
CA LYS A 36 10.64 -5.57 -9.19
C LYS A 36 11.09 -5.20 -7.77
N PRO A 37 12.27 -5.69 -7.33
CA PRO A 37 12.88 -5.25 -6.09
C PRO A 37 13.04 -3.73 -6.06
N VAL A 38 12.87 -3.16 -4.86
CA VAL A 38 12.98 -1.74 -4.58
C VAL A 38 13.98 -1.56 -3.43
N PRO A 39 14.83 -0.51 -3.44
CA PRO A 39 15.73 -0.23 -2.31
C PRO A 39 14.95 -0.08 -1.00
N GLU A 40 15.56 -0.49 0.12
CA GLU A 40 14.97 -0.37 1.46
C GLU A 40 14.83 1.08 1.93
N LYS A 41 15.51 2.01 1.27
CA LYS A 41 15.53 3.44 1.59
C LYS A 41 15.56 4.27 0.32
N LEU A 42 14.85 5.39 0.33
CA LEU A 42 14.85 6.37 -0.75
C LEU A 42 15.06 7.77 -0.17
N VAL A 43 15.73 8.64 -0.93
CA VAL A 43 16.02 10.02 -0.48
C VAL A 43 15.21 10.99 -1.33
N VAL A 44 14.31 11.74 -0.70
CA VAL A 44 13.51 12.77 -1.37
C VAL A 44 13.82 14.12 -0.75
N ASN A 45 14.34 15.05 -1.55
CA ASN A 45 14.73 16.39 -1.13
C ASN A 45 15.62 16.42 0.12
N GLY A 46 16.61 15.53 0.16
CA GLY A 46 17.60 15.46 1.25
C GLY A 46 17.09 14.77 2.52
N LYS A 47 15.84 14.30 2.56
CA LYS A 47 15.28 13.48 3.65
C LYS A 47 15.23 12.01 3.23
N GLU A 48 15.71 11.14 4.11
CA GLU A 48 15.65 9.68 3.94
C GLU A 48 14.30 9.14 4.41
N TYR A 49 13.70 8.27 3.61
CA TYR A 49 12.48 7.55 3.91
C TYR A 49 12.76 6.05 3.89
N ASN A 50 12.19 5.33 4.86
CA ASN A 50 12.20 3.87 4.84
C ASN A 50 11.20 3.36 3.79
N VAL A 51 11.54 2.29 3.10
CA VAL A 51 10.66 1.67 2.12
C VAL A 51 10.19 0.33 2.65
N LYS A 52 8.86 0.22 2.78
CA LYS A 52 8.17 -1.04 3.00
C LYS A 52 7.80 -1.63 1.65
N TYR A 53 8.61 -2.58 1.19
CA TYR A 53 8.47 -3.22 -0.11
C TYR A 53 7.64 -4.50 -0.04
N TYR A 54 6.77 -4.69 -1.01
CA TYR A 54 6.07 -5.95 -1.26
C TYR A 54 6.03 -6.28 -2.76
N THR A 55 6.07 -7.56 -3.10
CA THR A 55 5.51 -8.00 -4.38
C THR A 55 3.99 -7.87 -4.37
N PRO A 56 3.31 -7.75 -5.53
CA PRO A 56 1.86 -7.66 -5.59
C PRO A 56 1.16 -8.82 -4.88
N GLU A 57 1.64 -10.05 -5.07
CA GLU A 57 1.07 -11.24 -4.47
C GLU A 57 1.25 -11.24 -2.94
N GLN A 58 2.44 -10.89 -2.45
CA GLN A 58 2.71 -10.80 -1.01
C GLN A 58 1.85 -9.73 -0.34
N TYR A 59 1.66 -8.57 -0.99
CA TYR A 59 0.84 -7.51 -0.42
C TYR A 59 -0.61 -7.94 -0.27
N ILE A 60 -1.16 -8.62 -1.28
CA ILE A 60 -2.53 -9.18 -1.23
C ILE A 60 -2.69 -10.17 -0.07
N GLU A 61 -1.74 -11.07 0.14
CA GLU A 61 -1.81 -11.99 1.29
C GLU A 61 -1.64 -11.27 2.62
N THR A 62 -0.83 -10.22 2.66
CA THR A 62 -0.61 -9.42 3.88
C THR A 62 -1.90 -8.70 4.29
N ILE A 63 -2.60 -8.03 3.36
CA ILE A 63 -3.83 -7.29 3.68
C ILE A 63 -5.00 -8.20 4.07
N LYS A 64 -5.01 -9.47 3.63
CA LYS A 64 -6.02 -10.45 4.06
C LYS A 64 -5.93 -10.78 5.54
N VAL A 65 -4.71 -10.79 6.07
CA VAL A 65 -4.45 -11.09 7.48
C VAL A 65 -4.47 -9.82 8.32
N ASN A 66 -4.00 -8.70 7.78
CA ASN A 66 -3.90 -7.42 8.46
C ASN A 66 -4.29 -6.26 7.56
N GLU A 67 -5.56 -5.84 7.63
CA GLU A 67 -6.09 -4.72 6.83
C GLU A 67 -5.41 -3.37 7.15
N GLU A 68 -4.87 -3.21 8.35
CA GLU A 68 -4.17 -1.98 8.77
C GLU A 68 -2.93 -1.69 7.93
N GLU A 69 -2.38 -2.72 7.28
CA GLU A 69 -1.29 -2.59 6.32
C GLU A 69 -1.66 -1.71 5.12
N PHE A 70 -2.94 -1.67 4.75
CA PHE A 70 -3.46 -0.75 3.75
C PHE A 70 -4.00 0.52 4.41
N ARG A 71 -4.84 0.38 5.45
CA ARG A 71 -5.59 1.52 6.04
C ARG A 71 -4.70 2.58 6.66
N SER A 72 -3.51 2.21 7.14
CA SER A 72 -2.60 3.15 7.80
C SER A 72 -1.73 3.99 6.86
N PHE A 73 -1.77 3.72 5.54
CA PHE A 73 -1.00 4.46 4.53
C PHE A 73 -1.92 5.34 3.68
N HIS A 74 -1.47 6.55 3.38
CA HIS A 74 -2.10 7.41 2.38
C HIS A 74 -1.61 7.00 0.99
N ILE A 75 -2.51 6.43 0.17
CA ILE A 75 -2.18 5.93 -1.17
C ILE A 75 -2.31 7.05 -2.21
N TYR A 76 -1.22 7.35 -2.89
CA TYR A 76 -1.15 8.44 -3.89
C TYR A 76 -0.87 7.96 -5.32
N TYR A 77 -0.40 6.72 -5.47
CA TYR A 77 -0.20 6.10 -6.78
C TYR A 77 -0.77 4.69 -6.76
N PHE A 78 -1.52 4.33 -7.80
CA PHE A 78 -1.99 2.97 -7.99
C PHE A 78 -2.36 2.68 -9.44
N VAL A 79 -2.11 1.43 -9.85
CA VAL A 79 -2.69 0.86 -11.06
C VAL A 79 -4.14 0.52 -10.76
N LYS A 80 -5.06 1.08 -11.55
CA LYS A 80 -6.52 0.96 -11.35
C LYS A 80 -7.01 -0.48 -11.09
N ILE A 81 -6.53 -1.43 -11.88
CA ILE A 81 -6.93 -2.84 -11.78
C ILE A 81 -6.46 -3.45 -10.44
N TYR A 82 -5.26 -3.07 -10.01
CA TYR A 82 -4.70 -3.55 -8.76
C TYR A 82 -5.43 -2.98 -7.54
N MET A 83 -5.72 -1.67 -7.54
CA MET A 83 -6.49 -1.03 -6.48
C MET A 83 -7.89 -1.65 -6.34
N ARG A 84 -8.56 -1.95 -7.45
CA ARG A 84 -9.85 -2.66 -7.41
C ARG A 84 -9.74 -3.98 -6.66
N LYS A 85 -8.73 -4.80 -6.99
CA LYS A 85 -8.48 -6.08 -6.31
C LYS A 85 -8.29 -5.91 -4.80
N VAL A 86 -7.54 -4.89 -4.38
CA VAL A 86 -7.34 -4.55 -2.96
C VAL A 86 -8.67 -4.21 -2.29
N LEU A 87 -9.47 -3.32 -2.89
CA LEU A 87 -10.75 -2.90 -2.33
C LEU A 87 -11.79 -4.02 -2.28
N ASP A 88 -11.82 -4.91 -3.28
CA ASP A 88 -12.71 -6.06 -3.31
C ASP A 88 -12.41 -7.01 -2.13
N ILE A 89 -11.12 -7.24 -1.84
CA ILE A 89 -10.69 -8.06 -0.70
C ILE A 89 -11.09 -7.41 0.63
N LEU A 90 -10.81 -6.12 0.82
CA LEU A 90 -11.18 -5.42 2.05
C LEU A 90 -12.70 -5.43 2.27
N THR A 91 -13.47 -5.31 1.19
CA THR A 91 -14.94 -5.40 1.25
C THR A 91 -15.39 -6.80 1.64
N GLN A 92 -14.78 -7.85 1.06
CA GLN A 92 -15.08 -9.23 1.43
C GLN A 92 -14.80 -9.51 2.91
N LEU A 93 -13.65 -9.08 3.43
CA LEU A 93 -13.27 -9.26 4.84
C LEU A 93 -14.24 -8.55 5.79
N GLU A 94 -14.69 -7.35 5.42
CA GLU A 94 -15.69 -6.61 6.21
C GLU A 94 -17.04 -7.37 6.26
N VAL A 95 -17.49 -7.91 5.13
CA VAL A 95 -18.72 -8.73 5.07
C VAL A 95 -18.59 -10.01 5.92
N GLU A 96 -17.44 -10.67 5.88
CA GLU A 96 -17.17 -11.86 6.69
C GLU A 96 -17.24 -11.52 8.20
N LYS A 97 -16.66 -10.40 8.63
CA LYS A 97 -16.74 -9.91 10.01
C LYS A 97 -18.18 -9.62 10.44
N MET A 98 -18.95 -8.92 9.60
CA MET A 98 -20.35 -8.62 9.88
C MET A 98 -21.18 -9.91 10.04
N SER A 99 -20.97 -10.89 9.17
CA SER A 99 -21.69 -12.18 9.20
C SER A 99 -21.38 -12.99 10.46
N LEU A 100 -20.13 -12.96 10.94
CA LEU A 100 -19.74 -13.61 12.19
C LEU A 100 -20.40 -12.93 13.40
N ASN A 101 -20.44 -11.60 13.42
CA ASN A 101 -21.08 -10.84 14.49
C ASN A 101 -22.60 -11.07 14.55
N GLU A 102 -23.29 -11.13 13.40
CA GLU A 102 -24.73 -11.44 13.36
C GLU A 102 -25.05 -12.84 13.91
N ASN A 103 -24.20 -13.83 13.66
CA ASN A 103 -24.38 -15.18 14.19
C ASN A 103 -24.09 -15.29 15.70
N GLN A 104 -23.33 -14.37 16.28
CA GLN A 104 -23.08 -14.34 17.73
C GLN A 104 -24.17 -13.60 18.52
N LEU A 105 -25.01 -12.81 17.83
CA LEU A 105 -26.13 -12.07 18.42
C LEU A 105 -27.47 -12.83 18.35
N ARG A 106 -27.49 -14.02 17.74
CA ARG A 106 -28.63 -14.95 17.68
C ARG A 106 -28.43 -16.11 18.65
#